data_AF-A0A1Q6RJY2-F1
#
_entry.id   AF-A0A1Q6RJY2-F1
#
_cell.length_a   1.000
_cell.length_b   1.000
_cell.length_c   1.000
_cell.angle_alpha   90.00
_cell.angle_beta   90.00
_cell.angle_gamma   90.00
#
_symmetry.space_group_name_H-M   'P 1'
#
loop_
_entity.id
_entity.type
_entity.pdbx_description
1 polymer ?
#
loop_
_entity_poly.entity_id
_entity_poly.type
_entity_poly.pdbx_seq_one_letter_code
_entity_poly.pdbx_strand_id
1 'polypeptide(L)'
;MKKRIICAALVLAMVLSLCGCGSDGKYKVVKSLGSQSYSIGFRNGDSTYHYIDKAIKELAYEGVIDELSTQWFGSSRAVDFPSQKDALSELGYIAERTFIIGVDLDSAPMAFTKGEEYVGFDIDLAGKVCEKLGWVLKIQPIHSEDAYVELNSGNIDCAWGGVVLDKESPDYTILETYMSTDVVLAGKGSGSSSVRDKLLYIGTTQSALDTVNASSSVSRKLGQITRINGGAAEYFRALDNGDCDLILTNKAAVEYFNTH
;
A
#
# COMPACT_ATOMS: atom_id res chain seq x y z
N MET A 1 44.23 19.89 -18.06
CA MET A 1 44.63 18.57 -17.53
C MET A 1 44.90 18.67 -16.04
N LYS A 2 44.00 18.18 -15.17
CA LYS A 2 44.29 17.78 -13.78
C LYS A 2 43.20 16.79 -13.33
N LYS A 3 43.64 15.78 -12.58
CA LYS A 3 43.08 14.44 -12.43
C LYS A 3 41.96 14.35 -11.37
N ARG A 4 41.01 13.46 -11.66
CA ARG A 4 40.21 12.57 -10.81
C ARG A 4 40.43 12.65 -9.28
N ILE A 5 39.33 12.79 -8.53
CA ILE A 5 39.14 12.11 -7.23
C ILE A 5 37.70 11.56 -7.22
N ILE A 6 37.61 10.24 -7.18
CA ILE A 6 36.40 9.45 -6.93
C ILE A 6 36.20 9.44 -5.42
N CYS A 7 35.06 9.94 -4.94
CA CYS A 7 34.63 9.75 -3.56
C CYS A 7 33.50 8.71 -3.55
N ALA A 8 33.90 7.44 -3.46
CA ALA A 8 33.05 6.39 -2.93
C ALA A 8 33.14 6.47 -1.41
N ALA A 9 32.06 6.83 -0.73
CA ALA A 9 31.99 6.82 0.73
C ALA A 9 30.57 6.55 1.21
N LEU A 10 30.43 5.37 1.83
CA LEU A 10 29.62 5.12 3.02
C LEU A 10 28.09 5.28 2.91
N VAL A 11 27.42 4.17 2.61
CA VAL A 11 26.17 3.81 3.29
C VAL A 11 26.31 2.37 3.79
N LEU A 12 26.89 2.23 4.97
CA LEU A 12 26.83 1.01 5.78
C LEU A 12 26.31 1.42 7.16
N ALA A 13 24.99 1.41 7.34
CA ALA A 13 24.37 1.36 8.65
C ALA A 13 22.88 0.98 8.53
N MET A 14 22.49 0.01 9.35
CA MET A 14 21.12 -0.47 9.63
C MET A 14 20.46 -1.40 8.61
N VAL A 15 20.86 -2.68 8.63
CA VAL A 15 19.87 -3.77 8.72
C VAL A 15 20.39 -4.81 9.71
N LEU A 16 20.11 -4.58 10.98
CA LEU A 16 20.09 -5.63 12.00
C LEU A 16 18.62 -5.79 12.41
N SER A 17 17.81 -6.30 11.47
CA SER A 17 16.50 -6.86 11.82
C SER A 17 16.76 -8.19 12.52
N LEU A 18 16.95 -8.11 13.83
CA LEU A 18 16.83 -9.27 14.70
C LEU A 18 15.44 -9.85 14.46
N CYS A 19 15.40 -10.98 13.76
CA CYS A 19 14.23 -11.85 13.67
C CYS A 19 14.00 -12.44 15.06
N GLY A 20 13.39 -11.63 15.93
CA GLY A 20 12.97 -11.98 17.26
C GLY A 20 11.53 -12.48 17.19
N CYS A 21 11.36 -13.79 17.13
CA CYS A 21 10.12 -14.43 17.56
C CYS A 21 9.83 -14.00 19.01
N GLY A 22 8.74 -13.28 19.23
CA GLY A 22 8.15 -13.05 20.55
C GLY A 22 8.63 -11.80 21.29
N SER A 23 8.23 -10.62 20.81
CA SER A 23 7.99 -9.46 21.67
C SER A 23 6.83 -8.67 21.07
N ASP A 24 5.78 -8.44 21.85
CA ASP A 24 4.65 -7.61 21.46
C ASP A 24 5.17 -6.27 20.93
N GLY A 25 5.02 -6.04 19.62
CA GLY A 25 5.35 -4.75 19.02
C GLY A 25 4.58 -3.61 19.70
N LYS A 26 4.93 -2.37 19.36
CA LYS A 26 4.22 -1.18 19.85
C LYS A 26 2.69 -1.29 19.67
N TYR A 27 2.26 -1.96 18.60
CA TYR A 27 0.87 -2.28 18.30
C TYR A 27 0.65 -3.78 18.12
N LYS A 28 -0.58 -4.22 18.34
CA LYS A 28 -1.01 -5.60 18.11
C LYS A 28 -2.34 -5.67 17.36
N VAL A 29 -2.51 -6.77 16.66
CA VAL A 29 -3.81 -7.18 16.12
C VAL A 29 -4.70 -7.65 17.27
N VAL A 30 -5.84 -7.00 17.44
CA VAL A 30 -6.87 -7.36 18.44
C VAL A 30 -7.91 -8.29 17.82
N LYS A 31 -8.30 -8.03 16.56
CA LYS A 31 -9.29 -8.83 15.86
C LYS A 31 -9.08 -8.75 14.35
N SER A 32 -9.15 -9.87 13.64
CA SER A 32 -9.28 -9.90 12.17
C SER A 32 -10.75 -9.84 11.76
N LEU A 33 -11.06 -9.06 10.73
CA LEU A 33 -12.40 -8.81 10.20
C LEU A 33 -12.59 -9.36 8.78
N GLY A 34 -11.53 -9.89 8.17
CA GLY A 34 -11.53 -10.42 6.80
C GLY A 34 -10.18 -10.19 6.13
N SER A 35 -10.08 -10.57 4.87
CA SER A 35 -8.90 -10.33 4.05
C SER A 35 -9.26 -9.42 2.88
N GLN A 36 -8.30 -8.62 2.45
CA GLN A 36 -8.36 -7.80 1.26
C GLN A 36 -7.12 -8.02 0.41
N SER A 37 -7.21 -7.70 -0.87
CA SER A 37 -6.08 -7.81 -1.79
C SER A 37 -5.88 -6.52 -2.57
N TYR A 38 -4.64 -6.06 -2.62
CA TYR A 38 -4.27 -4.88 -3.40
C TYR A 38 -3.99 -5.27 -4.84
N SER A 39 -4.44 -4.42 -5.76
CA SER A 39 -4.37 -4.70 -7.19
C SER A 39 -4.00 -3.45 -8.00
N ILE A 40 -3.48 -3.70 -9.20
CA ILE A 40 -3.23 -2.66 -10.21
C ILE A 40 -4.35 -2.75 -11.26
N GLY A 41 -5.11 -1.68 -11.44
CA GLY A 41 -6.27 -1.63 -12.34
C GLY A 41 -6.14 -0.58 -13.44
N PHE A 42 -6.72 -0.88 -14.59
CA PHE A 42 -6.79 0.00 -15.76
C PHE A 42 -8.21 0.06 -16.30
N ARG A 43 -8.52 1.11 -17.06
CA ARG A 43 -9.73 1.13 -17.87
C ARG A 43 -9.69 -0.01 -18.90
N ASN A 44 -10.83 -0.63 -19.15
CA ASN A 44 -10.95 -1.68 -20.17
C ASN A 44 -10.44 -1.18 -21.54
N GLY A 45 -9.54 -1.97 -22.14
CA GLY A 45 -8.95 -1.69 -23.45
C GLY A 45 -7.85 -0.61 -23.45
N ASP A 46 -7.44 -0.09 -22.29
CA ASP A 46 -6.31 0.84 -22.21
C ASP A 46 -4.99 0.12 -22.52
N SER A 47 -4.29 0.57 -23.58
CA SER A 47 -3.04 -0.03 -24.01
C SER A 47 -1.86 0.27 -23.07
N THR A 48 -1.99 1.26 -22.18
CA THR A 48 -1.00 1.60 -21.14
C THR A 48 -0.68 0.37 -20.28
N TYR A 49 -1.66 -0.49 -20.07
CA TYR A 49 -1.52 -1.79 -19.41
C TYR A 49 -0.29 -2.57 -19.89
N HIS A 50 -0.06 -2.64 -21.21
CA HIS A 50 1.03 -3.45 -21.78
C HIS A 50 2.41 -2.92 -21.41
N TYR A 51 2.56 -1.60 -21.33
CA TYR A 51 3.84 -0.98 -20.94
C TYR A 51 4.13 -1.23 -19.47
N ILE A 52 3.11 -1.11 -18.62
CA ILE A 52 3.24 -1.33 -17.18
C ILE A 52 3.52 -2.81 -16.88
N ASP A 53 2.79 -3.74 -17.50
CA ASP A 53 3.03 -5.19 -17.38
C ASP A 53 4.49 -5.55 -17.69
N LYS A 54 5.02 -5.06 -18.82
CA LYS A 54 6.39 -5.37 -19.25
C LYS A 54 7.44 -4.71 -18.36
N ALA A 55 7.23 -3.46 -17.93
CA ALA A 55 8.14 -2.79 -17.02
C ALA A 55 8.22 -3.50 -15.66
N ILE A 56 7.07 -3.91 -15.10
CA ILE A 56 7.00 -4.65 -13.83
C ILE A 56 7.72 -5.99 -13.97
N LYS A 57 7.46 -6.75 -15.04
CA LYS A 57 8.11 -8.05 -15.26
C LYS A 57 9.63 -7.96 -15.35
N GLU A 58 10.15 -6.92 -15.98
CA GLU A 58 11.59 -6.70 -16.08
C GLU A 58 12.19 -6.23 -14.76
N LEU A 59 11.52 -5.34 -14.02
CA LEU A 59 11.92 -4.96 -12.65
C LEU A 59 11.94 -6.17 -11.70
N ALA A 60 10.95 -7.05 -11.83
CA ALA A 60 10.89 -8.29 -11.06
C ALA A 60 12.08 -9.21 -11.41
N TYR A 61 12.42 -9.35 -12.69
CA TYR A 61 13.58 -10.12 -13.13
C TYR A 61 14.91 -9.53 -12.62
N GLU A 62 15.03 -8.21 -12.57
CA GLU A 62 16.20 -7.49 -12.07
C GLU A 62 16.35 -7.52 -10.54
N GLY A 63 15.36 -8.04 -9.81
CA GLY A 63 15.37 -8.09 -8.35
C GLY A 63 14.93 -6.78 -7.67
N VAL A 64 14.53 -5.76 -8.42
CA VAL A 64 14.10 -4.46 -7.86
C VAL A 64 12.87 -4.61 -6.98
N ILE A 65 11.93 -5.47 -7.35
CA ILE A 65 10.74 -5.74 -6.54
C ILE A 65 11.10 -6.41 -5.22
N ASP A 66 12.06 -7.36 -5.21
CA ASP A 66 12.52 -8.03 -3.98
C ASP A 66 13.20 -7.06 -3.02
N GLU A 67 13.98 -6.11 -3.55
CA GLU A 67 14.61 -5.03 -2.79
C GLU A 67 13.56 -4.11 -2.15
N LEU A 68 12.60 -3.61 -2.95
CA LEU A 68 11.51 -2.76 -2.46
C LEU A 68 10.63 -3.50 -1.44
N SER A 69 10.32 -4.77 -1.71
CA SER A 69 9.53 -5.62 -0.82
C SER A 69 10.24 -5.81 0.52
N THR A 70 11.54 -6.07 0.50
CA THR A 70 12.36 -6.17 1.72
C THR A 70 12.43 -4.84 2.47
N GLN A 71 12.58 -3.72 1.75
CA GLN A 71 12.63 -2.39 2.35
C GLN A 71 11.32 -2.05 3.08
N TRP A 72 10.16 -2.29 2.46
CA TRP A 72 8.87 -1.87 2.99
C TRP A 72 8.23 -2.88 3.95
N PHE A 73 8.55 -4.17 3.82
CA PHE A 73 7.90 -5.25 4.57
C PHE A 73 8.85 -6.10 5.41
N GLY A 74 10.16 -5.88 5.31
CA GLY A 74 11.17 -6.73 5.96
C GLY A 74 11.28 -8.13 5.37
N SER A 75 10.65 -8.39 4.22
CA SER A 75 10.63 -9.69 3.54
C SER A 75 10.51 -9.48 2.04
N SER A 76 11.34 -10.15 1.24
CA SER A 76 11.22 -10.11 -0.22
C SER A 76 9.93 -10.75 -0.74
N ARG A 77 9.27 -11.58 0.07
CA ARG A 77 8.11 -12.41 -0.33
C ARG A 77 6.76 -11.82 0.07
N ALA A 78 6.72 -10.55 0.48
CA ALA A 78 5.47 -9.90 0.89
C ALA A 78 4.55 -9.57 -0.30
N VAL A 79 5.14 -9.35 -1.47
CA VAL A 79 4.44 -9.11 -2.73
C VAL A 79 4.81 -10.17 -3.77
N ASP A 80 3.92 -10.39 -4.73
CA ASP A 80 4.13 -11.34 -5.83
C ASP A 80 3.85 -10.65 -7.17
N PHE A 81 4.84 -10.71 -8.07
CA PHE A 81 4.75 -10.18 -9.41
C PHE A 81 5.42 -11.15 -10.38
N PRO A 82 4.84 -11.38 -11.58
CA PRO A 82 5.49 -12.22 -12.58
C PRO A 82 6.82 -11.60 -13.00
N SER A 83 7.84 -12.43 -13.22
CA SER A 83 9.14 -11.99 -13.71
C SER A 83 9.40 -12.47 -15.14
N GLN A 84 10.00 -11.61 -15.95
CA GLN A 84 10.41 -11.95 -17.30
C GLN A 84 11.62 -11.12 -17.71
N LYS A 85 12.69 -11.82 -18.12
CA LYS A 85 13.88 -11.19 -18.68
C LYS A 85 13.57 -10.50 -20.00
N ASP A 86 14.17 -9.33 -20.21
CA ASP A 86 14.13 -8.55 -21.46
C ASP A 86 12.67 -8.23 -21.90
N ALA A 87 11.74 -8.12 -20.96
CA ALA A 87 10.31 -7.95 -21.26
C ALA A 87 10.02 -6.66 -22.05
N LEU A 88 10.72 -5.55 -21.76
CA LEU A 88 10.57 -4.31 -22.51
C LEU A 88 11.10 -4.41 -23.94
N SER A 89 11.96 -5.38 -24.27
CA SER A 89 12.48 -5.55 -25.63
C SER A 89 11.41 -5.96 -26.64
N GLU A 90 10.27 -6.47 -26.16
CA GLU A 90 9.09 -6.75 -26.98
C GLU A 90 8.34 -5.47 -27.39
N LEU A 91 8.59 -4.37 -26.68
CA LEU A 91 8.01 -3.08 -27.00
C LEU A 91 8.81 -2.40 -28.11
N GLY A 92 8.09 -1.72 -29.00
CA GLY A 92 8.71 -0.83 -29.97
C GLY A 92 9.17 0.48 -29.32
N TYR A 93 9.10 1.57 -30.09
CA TYR A 93 9.33 2.90 -29.54
C TYR A 93 8.32 3.22 -28.43
N ILE A 94 8.83 3.62 -27.27
CA ILE A 94 8.05 4.08 -26.11
C ILE A 94 8.06 5.60 -26.13
N ALA A 95 6.90 6.21 -26.37
CA ALA A 95 6.76 7.66 -26.33
C ALA A 95 6.78 8.15 -24.87
N GLU A 96 7.52 9.23 -24.62
CA GLU A 96 7.49 9.91 -23.32
C GLU A 96 6.09 10.48 -23.06
N ARG A 97 5.61 10.35 -21.82
CA ARG A 97 4.33 10.92 -21.38
C ARG A 97 4.30 11.10 -19.87
N THR A 98 3.28 11.81 -19.40
CA THR A 98 2.87 11.74 -18.00
C THR A 98 2.00 10.50 -17.80
N PHE A 99 2.24 9.79 -16.70
CA PHE A 99 1.45 8.67 -16.24
C PHE A 99 0.83 9.01 -14.88
N ILE A 100 -0.49 9.04 -14.82
CA ILE A 100 -1.24 9.46 -13.64
C ILE A 100 -1.76 8.23 -12.91
N ILE A 101 -1.27 7.98 -11.70
CA ILE A 101 -1.79 6.90 -10.85
C ILE A 101 -2.75 7.44 -9.80
N GLY A 102 -3.84 6.70 -9.57
CA GLY A 102 -4.76 6.89 -8.45
C GLY A 102 -4.29 6.12 -7.23
N VAL A 103 -3.98 6.83 -6.14
CA VAL A 103 -3.48 6.24 -4.89
C VAL A 103 -4.48 6.42 -3.74
N ASP A 104 -4.69 5.36 -2.97
CA ASP A 104 -5.42 5.40 -1.70
C ASP A 104 -4.43 5.65 -0.55
N LEU A 105 -4.42 6.88 -0.02
CA LEU A 105 -3.46 7.33 0.99
C LEU A 105 -3.71 6.76 2.39
N ASP A 106 -4.81 6.02 2.59
CA ASP A 106 -5.10 5.34 3.85
C ASP A 106 -4.44 3.95 3.93
N SER A 107 -3.80 3.53 2.84
CA SER A 107 -3.32 2.16 2.65
C SER A 107 -1.84 1.99 2.97
N ALA A 108 -1.38 2.44 4.15
CA ALA A 108 -0.01 2.14 4.56
C ALA A 108 0.24 0.61 4.66
N PRO A 109 1.45 0.12 4.29
CA PRO A 109 2.58 0.87 3.73
C PRO A 109 2.60 0.94 2.19
N MET A 110 1.47 0.70 1.51
CA MET A 110 1.37 0.75 0.04
C MET A 110 1.49 2.17 -0.50
N ALA A 111 0.67 3.06 0.05
CA ALA A 111 0.64 4.48 -0.25
C ALA A 111 0.07 5.22 0.96
N PHE A 112 0.77 6.24 1.44
CA PHE A 112 0.33 7.09 2.54
C PHE A 112 1.16 8.39 2.57
N THR A 113 0.77 9.31 3.45
CA THR A 113 1.48 10.57 3.67
C THR A 113 2.51 10.44 4.79
N LYS A 114 3.73 10.91 4.54
CA LYS A 114 4.75 11.11 5.57
C LYS A 114 5.17 12.58 5.54
N GLY A 115 4.60 13.38 6.44
CA GLY A 115 4.72 14.83 6.36
C GLY A 115 3.97 15.35 5.13
N GLU A 116 4.67 16.07 4.25
CA GLU A 116 4.10 16.60 3.00
C GLU A 116 4.33 15.68 1.78
N GLU A 117 5.03 14.56 1.96
CA GLU A 117 5.39 13.65 0.88
C GLU A 117 4.45 12.43 0.81
N TYR A 118 4.14 11.99 -0.41
CA TYR A 118 3.51 10.69 -0.64
C TYR A 118 4.58 9.62 -0.73
N VAL A 119 4.45 8.59 0.10
CA VAL A 119 5.43 7.50 0.22
C VAL A 119 4.73 6.16 0.29
N GLY A 120 5.43 5.09 -0.09
CA GLY A 120 4.93 3.73 0.03
C GLY A 120 5.48 2.81 -1.05
N PHE A 121 5.30 1.52 -0.85
CA PHE A 121 5.77 0.49 -1.79
C PHE A 121 5.30 0.75 -3.24
N ASP A 122 4.02 1.07 -3.42
CA ASP A 122 3.45 1.27 -4.76
C ASP A 122 3.95 2.55 -5.41
N ILE A 123 4.19 3.60 -4.62
CA ILE A 123 4.73 4.87 -5.12
C ILE A 123 6.17 4.67 -5.60
N ASP A 124 6.98 3.96 -4.83
CA ASP A 124 8.36 3.64 -5.20
C ASP A 124 8.40 2.75 -6.46
N LEU A 125 7.55 1.72 -6.52
CA LEU A 125 7.48 0.82 -7.67
C LEU A 125 6.98 1.55 -8.93
N ALA A 126 5.95 2.39 -8.81
CA ALA A 126 5.48 3.22 -9.93
C ALA A 126 6.55 4.20 -10.41
N GLY A 127 7.33 4.76 -9.49
CA GLY A 127 8.51 5.57 -9.81
C GLY A 127 9.53 4.79 -10.64
N LYS A 128 9.86 3.55 -10.24
CA LYS A 128 10.77 2.67 -10.97
C LYS A 128 10.25 2.25 -12.34
N VAL A 129 8.95 2.00 -12.45
CA VAL A 129 8.31 1.73 -13.75
C VAL A 129 8.41 2.96 -14.66
N CYS A 130 8.09 4.16 -14.16
CA CYS A 130 8.19 5.39 -14.94
C CYS A 130 9.63 5.68 -15.37
N GLU A 131 10.62 5.47 -14.49
CA GLU A 131 12.05 5.59 -14.81
C GLU A 131 12.44 4.69 -16.00
N LYS A 132 12.01 3.43 -16.01
CA LYS A 132 12.25 2.50 -17.12
C LYS A 132 11.59 2.90 -18.43
N LEU A 133 10.40 3.46 -18.35
CA LEU A 133 9.60 3.85 -19.52
C LEU A 133 9.95 5.25 -20.05
N GLY A 134 10.77 6.02 -19.34
CA GLY A 134 11.01 7.44 -19.66
C GLY A 134 9.77 8.31 -19.43
N TRP A 135 8.90 7.91 -18.50
CA TRP A 135 7.65 8.60 -18.19
C TRP A 135 7.78 9.48 -16.95
N VAL A 136 6.92 10.48 -16.85
CA VAL A 136 6.80 11.32 -15.65
C VAL A 136 5.64 10.80 -14.81
N LEU A 137 5.94 10.33 -13.59
CA LEU A 137 4.91 9.91 -12.64
C LEU A 137 4.16 11.14 -12.09
N LYS A 138 2.83 11.06 -12.08
CA LYS A 138 1.96 11.97 -11.35
C LYS A 138 1.04 11.15 -10.44
N ILE A 139 0.88 11.61 -9.21
CA ILE A 139 0.04 10.96 -8.21
C ILE A 139 -1.25 11.77 -8.04
N GLN A 140 -2.38 11.08 -8.06
CA GLN A 140 -3.70 11.61 -7.79
C GLN A 140 -4.30 10.83 -6.60
N PRO A 141 -4.50 11.47 -5.44
CA PRO A 141 -5.19 10.84 -4.34
C PRO A 141 -6.64 10.51 -4.72
N ILE A 142 -7.08 9.30 -4.38
CA ILE A 142 -8.44 8.77 -4.56
C ILE A 142 -8.83 7.92 -3.35
N HIS A 143 -10.09 7.48 -3.28
CA HIS A 143 -10.48 6.34 -2.45
C HIS A 143 -10.62 5.09 -3.30
N SER A 144 -10.31 3.91 -2.75
CA SER A 144 -10.45 2.65 -3.48
C SER A 144 -11.86 2.44 -4.06
N GLU A 145 -12.90 2.86 -3.34
CA GLU A 145 -14.30 2.75 -3.78
C GLU A 145 -14.64 3.64 -5.00
N ASP A 146 -13.82 4.66 -5.27
CA ASP A 146 -13.98 5.58 -6.40
C ASP A 146 -13.12 5.21 -7.62
N ALA A 147 -12.29 4.16 -7.53
CA ALA A 147 -11.32 3.80 -8.56
C ALA A 147 -11.92 3.67 -9.96
N TYR A 148 -13.12 3.08 -10.08
CA TYR A 148 -13.82 2.98 -11.37
C TYR A 148 -14.18 4.36 -11.94
N VAL A 149 -14.72 5.26 -11.11
CA VAL A 149 -15.17 6.59 -11.55
C VAL A 149 -13.96 7.41 -12.02
N GLU A 150 -12.85 7.34 -11.27
CA GLU A 150 -11.60 8.03 -11.59
C GLU A 150 -10.96 7.48 -12.87
N LEU A 151 -10.93 6.15 -13.03
CA LEU A 151 -10.47 5.50 -14.27
C LEU A 151 -11.35 5.88 -15.46
N ASN A 152 -12.67 5.85 -15.32
CA ASN A 152 -13.61 6.09 -16.42
C ASN A 152 -13.63 7.56 -16.86
N SER A 153 -13.52 8.49 -15.91
CA SER A 153 -13.43 9.93 -16.20
C SER A 153 -12.09 10.33 -16.81
N GLY A 154 -11.04 9.53 -16.64
CA GLY A 154 -9.69 9.82 -17.13
C GLY A 154 -8.92 10.78 -16.24
N ASN A 155 -9.37 10.95 -15.00
CA ASN A 155 -8.60 11.65 -13.97
C ASN A 155 -7.31 10.89 -13.62
N ILE A 156 -7.34 9.56 -13.76
CA ILE A 156 -6.20 8.66 -13.60
C ILE A 156 -6.08 7.72 -14.81
N ASP A 157 -4.85 7.36 -15.16
CA ASP A 157 -4.55 6.34 -16.16
C ASP A 157 -4.62 4.93 -15.54
N CYS A 158 -4.31 4.82 -14.25
CA CYS A 158 -4.18 3.55 -13.54
C CYS A 158 -4.58 3.70 -12.07
N ALA A 159 -5.38 2.77 -11.57
CA ALA A 159 -5.65 2.63 -10.14
C ALA A 159 -4.55 1.77 -9.52
N TRP A 160 -3.60 2.41 -8.84
CA TRP A 160 -2.39 1.77 -8.32
C TRP A 160 -1.83 2.58 -7.15
N GLY A 161 -1.79 1.96 -5.96
CA GLY A 161 -1.40 2.63 -4.72
C GLY A 161 -2.33 2.23 -3.58
N GLY A 162 -2.24 0.98 -3.12
CA GLY A 162 -3.09 0.49 -2.03
C GLY A 162 -4.57 0.40 -2.37
N VAL A 163 -4.90 0.26 -3.65
CA VAL A 163 -6.28 0.15 -4.14
C VAL A 163 -6.74 -1.31 -4.05
N VAL A 164 -7.93 -1.50 -3.47
CA VAL A 164 -8.63 -2.80 -3.45
C VAL A 164 -9.68 -2.80 -4.56
N LEU A 165 -9.56 -3.74 -5.50
CA LEU A 165 -10.47 -3.89 -6.63
C LEU A 165 -11.25 -5.20 -6.53
N ASP A 166 -12.54 -5.15 -6.87
CA ASP A 166 -13.36 -6.34 -7.08
C ASP A 166 -12.91 -7.07 -8.36
N LYS A 167 -12.52 -8.33 -8.22
CA LYS A 167 -12.04 -9.18 -9.32
C LYS A 167 -13.13 -9.64 -10.26
N GLU A 168 -14.38 -9.64 -9.80
CA GLU A 168 -15.54 -10.06 -10.59
C GLU A 168 -16.17 -8.88 -11.34
N SER A 169 -15.68 -7.65 -11.12
CA SER A 169 -16.20 -6.47 -11.78
C SER A 169 -15.86 -6.46 -13.28
N PRO A 170 -16.84 -6.23 -14.17
CA PRO A 170 -16.59 -6.09 -15.59
C PRO A 170 -16.10 -4.68 -15.97
N ASP A 171 -16.02 -3.74 -15.03
CA ASP A 171 -15.89 -2.31 -15.31
C ASP A 171 -14.45 -1.85 -15.59
N TYR A 172 -13.47 -2.66 -15.23
CA TYR A 172 -12.04 -2.37 -15.40
C TYR A 172 -11.26 -3.68 -15.59
N THR A 173 -10.01 -3.53 -16.05
CA THR A 173 -9.08 -4.64 -16.23
C THR A 173 -8.08 -4.61 -15.08
N ILE A 174 -7.98 -5.73 -14.35
CA ILE A 174 -6.92 -5.91 -13.33
C ILE A 174 -5.68 -6.48 -14.03
N LEU A 175 -4.55 -5.80 -13.86
CA LEU A 175 -3.23 -6.28 -14.28
C LEU A 175 -2.72 -7.35 -13.34
N GLU A 176 -2.55 -6.99 -12.07
CA GLU A 176 -2.03 -7.92 -11.08
C GLU A 176 -2.70 -7.69 -9.73
N THR A 177 -2.86 -8.77 -8.97
CA THR A 177 -3.16 -8.74 -7.54
C THR A 177 -1.93 -9.24 -6.79
N TYR A 178 -1.14 -8.30 -6.28
CA TYR A 178 0.23 -8.56 -5.86
C TYR A 178 0.40 -8.77 -4.36
N MET A 179 -0.59 -8.40 -3.54
CA MET A 179 -0.52 -8.61 -2.09
C MET A 179 -1.90 -8.88 -1.52
N SER A 180 -1.98 -9.80 -0.55
CA SER A 180 -3.17 -9.99 0.29
C SER A 180 -2.81 -9.73 1.75
N THR A 181 -3.71 -9.06 2.47
CA THR A 181 -3.54 -8.72 3.88
C THR A 181 -4.87 -8.80 4.61
N ASP A 182 -4.81 -8.99 5.93
CA ASP A 182 -6.02 -9.02 6.75
C ASP A 182 -6.44 -7.60 7.13
N VAL A 183 -7.74 -7.31 7.02
CA VAL A 183 -8.35 -6.15 7.65
C VAL A 183 -8.53 -6.46 9.13
N VAL A 184 -8.04 -5.59 10.00
CA VAL A 184 -7.92 -5.83 11.43
C VAL A 184 -8.35 -4.63 12.26
N LEU A 185 -8.80 -4.91 13.49
CA LEU A 185 -8.73 -3.95 14.58
C LEU A 185 -7.37 -4.07 15.25
N ALA A 186 -6.66 -2.95 15.36
CA ALA A 186 -5.38 -2.85 16.05
C ALA A 186 -5.50 -1.98 17.29
N GLY A 187 -4.68 -2.27 18.30
CA GLY A 187 -4.53 -1.45 19.51
C GLY A 187 -3.08 -1.47 20.00
N LYS A 188 -2.77 -0.76 21.09
CA LYS A 188 -1.43 -0.80 21.70
C LYS A 188 -1.06 -2.23 22.11
N GLY A 189 0.21 -2.61 21.91
CA GLY A 189 0.72 -3.94 22.27
C GLY A 189 0.46 -4.29 23.73
N SER A 190 0.73 -3.34 24.63
CA SER A 190 0.47 -3.45 26.08
C SER A 190 -1.02 -3.37 26.48
N GLY A 191 -1.92 -3.07 25.54
CA GLY A 191 -3.35 -2.89 25.79
C GLY A 191 -4.12 -4.20 25.98
N SER A 192 -5.43 -4.10 26.22
CA SER A 192 -6.32 -5.28 26.24
C SER A 192 -6.53 -5.83 24.83
N SER A 193 -6.68 -7.16 24.69
CA SER A 193 -7.13 -7.79 23.45
C SER A 193 -8.67 -7.87 23.33
N SER A 194 -9.40 -7.15 24.17
CA SER A 194 -10.87 -7.05 24.14
C SER A 194 -11.33 -5.88 23.28
N VAL A 195 -12.38 -6.10 22.49
CA VAL A 195 -13.11 -5.05 21.76
C VAL A 195 -14.28 -4.45 22.58
N ARG A 196 -14.58 -5.03 23.74
CA ARG A 196 -15.75 -4.63 24.54
C ARG A 196 -15.56 -3.22 25.14
N ASP A 197 -16.59 -2.39 25.01
CA ASP A 197 -16.66 -1.03 25.55
C ASP A 197 -15.51 -0.12 25.08
N LYS A 198 -14.88 -0.47 23.96
CA LYS A 198 -13.76 0.28 23.38
C LYS A 198 -14.22 1.39 22.44
N LEU A 199 -13.46 2.48 22.41
CA LEU A 199 -13.55 3.52 21.40
C LEU A 199 -12.71 3.11 20.17
N LEU A 200 -13.40 2.86 19.06
CA LEU A 200 -12.81 2.53 17.77
C LEU A 200 -12.79 3.74 16.85
N TYR A 201 -11.62 4.06 16.30
CA TYR A 201 -11.47 4.98 15.18
C TYR A 201 -11.41 4.24 13.85
N ILE A 202 -12.13 4.77 12.86
CA ILE A 202 -12.15 4.27 11.48
C ILE A 202 -12.02 5.44 10.51
N GLY A 203 -11.64 5.15 9.26
CA GLY A 203 -11.68 6.14 8.17
C GLY A 203 -13.10 6.58 7.82
N THR A 204 -13.21 7.60 6.97
CA THR A 204 -14.51 8.23 6.65
C THR A 204 -15.39 7.47 5.67
N THR A 205 -14.82 6.48 4.97
CA THR A 205 -15.53 5.72 3.92
C THR A 205 -16.67 4.88 4.49
N GLN A 206 -17.69 4.64 3.65
CA GLN A 206 -18.79 3.77 4.05
C GLN A 206 -18.33 2.31 4.17
N SER A 207 -17.42 1.89 3.27
CA SER A 207 -16.79 0.57 3.31
C SER A 207 -16.12 0.24 4.65
N ALA A 208 -15.46 1.21 5.29
CA ALA A 208 -14.86 1.04 6.61
C ALA A 208 -15.91 0.74 7.69
N LEU A 209 -17.05 1.46 7.68
CA LEU A 209 -18.13 1.21 8.63
C LEU A 209 -18.82 -0.14 8.37
N ASP A 210 -19.05 -0.48 7.11
CA ASP A 210 -19.70 -1.73 6.72
C ASP A 210 -18.85 -2.94 7.14
N THR A 211 -17.53 -2.85 7.00
CA THR A 211 -16.58 -3.87 7.49
C THR A 211 -16.74 -4.13 8.99
N VAL A 212 -16.86 -3.06 9.80
CA VAL A 212 -17.07 -3.21 11.25
C VAL A 212 -18.45 -3.80 11.56
N ASN A 213 -19.48 -3.33 10.86
CA ASN A 213 -20.86 -3.75 11.08
C ASN A 213 -21.13 -5.20 10.68
N ALA A 214 -20.47 -5.70 9.64
CA ALA A 214 -20.53 -7.10 9.20
C ALA A 214 -20.06 -8.06 10.30
N SER A 215 -19.14 -7.64 11.17
CA SER A 215 -18.68 -8.42 12.31
C SER A 215 -19.56 -8.21 13.55
N SER A 216 -20.65 -8.96 13.67
CA SER A 216 -21.56 -8.89 14.84
C SER A 216 -20.86 -9.11 16.18
N SER A 217 -19.76 -9.88 16.19
CA SER A 217 -18.93 -10.12 17.39
C SER A 217 -18.17 -8.89 17.88
N VAL A 218 -18.00 -7.90 17.00
CA VAL A 218 -17.33 -6.62 17.22
C VAL A 218 -18.37 -5.52 17.40
N SER A 219 -19.25 -5.32 16.41
CA SER A 219 -20.20 -4.21 16.40
C SER A 219 -21.15 -4.19 17.61
N ARG A 220 -21.55 -5.36 18.14
CA ARG A 220 -22.39 -5.47 19.35
C ARG A 220 -21.65 -5.21 20.67
N LYS A 221 -20.32 -5.22 20.66
CA LYS A 221 -19.50 -5.12 21.86
C LYS A 221 -18.75 -3.78 21.97
N LEU A 222 -18.50 -3.12 20.85
CA LEU A 222 -17.85 -1.81 20.84
C LEU A 222 -18.66 -0.79 21.65
N GLY A 223 -17.97 0.11 22.34
CA GLY A 223 -18.61 1.19 23.08
C GLY A 223 -18.98 2.34 22.15
N GLN A 224 -18.03 2.75 21.29
CA GLN A 224 -18.21 3.85 20.36
C GLN A 224 -17.38 3.65 19.10
N ILE A 225 -17.92 4.10 17.96
CA ILE A 225 -17.21 4.22 16.69
C ILE A 225 -17.16 5.71 16.35
N THR A 226 -15.97 6.21 16.03
CA THR A 226 -15.76 7.57 15.53
C THR A 226 -15.07 7.49 14.18
N ARG A 227 -15.64 8.17 13.17
CA ARG A 227 -14.99 8.37 11.87
C ARG A 227 -14.03 9.54 11.98
N ILE A 228 -12.80 9.37 11.52
CA ILE A 228 -11.79 10.42 11.50
C ILE A 228 -11.24 10.58 10.08
N ASN A 229 -10.88 11.81 9.73
CA ASN A 229 -10.10 12.10 8.52
C ASN A 229 -8.61 11.86 8.81
N GLY A 230 -7.83 11.66 7.74
CA GLY A 230 -6.39 11.42 7.81
C GLY A 230 -6.05 10.01 7.33
N GLY A 231 -4.76 9.73 7.17
CA GLY A 231 -4.28 8.44 6.70
C GLY A 231 -3.88 7.52 7.85
N ALA A 232 -3.24 6.41 7.51
CA ALA A 232 -2.79 5.42 8.49
C ALA A 232 -1.90 6.04 9.58
N ALA A 233 -1.03 7.00 9.25
CA ALA A 233 -0.16 7.66 10.22
C ALA A 233 -0.95 8.37 11.34
N GLU A 234 -2.04 9.05 10.99
CA GLU A 234 -2.94 9.70 11.95
C GLU A 234 -3.62 8.67 12.86
N TYR A 235 -4.00 7.51 12.32
CA TYR A 235 -4.67 6.45 13.10
C TYR A 235 -3.73 5.88 14.17
N PHE A 236 -2.50 5.53 13.81
CA PHE A 236 -1.51 5.04 14.76
C PHE A 236 -1.10 6.12 15.79
N ARG A 237 -1.02 7.39 15.38
CA ARG A 237 -0.78 8.50 16.31
C ARG A 237 -1.93 8.70 17.30
N ALA A 238 -3.18 8.54 16.85
CA ALA A 238 -4.35 8.61 17.73
C ALA A 238 -4.33 7.50 18.79
N LEU A 239 -3.88 6.28 18.43
CA LEU A 239 -3.61 5.24 19.42
C LEU A 239 -2.55 5.71 20.41
N ASP A 240 -1.40 6.18 19.94
CA ASP A 240 -0.28 6.61 20.79
C ASP A 240 -0.69 7.64 21.85
N ASN A 241 -1.43 8.66 21.42
CA ASN A 241 -1.94 9.73 22.29
C ASN A 241 -3.01 9.25 23.28
N GLY A 242 -3.62 8.08 23.03
CA GLY A 242 -4.75 7.59 23.81
C GLY A 242 -6.08 8.25 23.43
N ASP A 243 -6.15 8.85 22.24
CA ASP A 243 -7.37 9.45 21.70
C ASP A 243 -8.42 8.37 21.35
N CYS A 244 -7.97 7.14 21.09
CA CYS A 244 -8.81 5.97 20.89
C CYS A 244 -8.18 4.71 21.52
N ASP A 245 -8.99 3.67 21.68
CA ASP A 245 -8.52 2.36 22.15
C ASP A 245 -8.09 1.45 21.00
N LEU A 246 -8.79 1.56 19.87
CA LEU A 246 -8.64 0.71 18.69
C LEU A 246 -8.70 1.54 17.42
N ILE A 247 -8.03 1.07 16.37
CA ILE A 247 -8.18 1.57 14.99
C ILE A 247 -8.56 0.42 14.06
N LEU A 248 -9.33 0.72 13.03
CA LEU A 248 -9.50 -0.16 11.87
C LEU A 248 -8.35 0.10 10.89
N THR A 249 -7.61 -0.95 10.55
CA THR A 249 -6.46 -0.88 9.65
C THR A 249 -6.24 -2.25 8.99
N ASN A 250 -5.08 -2.47 8.40
CA ASN A 250 -4.67 -3.76 7.86
C ASN A 250 -3.43 -4.33 8.59
N LYS A 251 -3.22 -5.64 8.49
CA LYS A 251 -2.12 -6.31 9.18
C LYS A 251 -0.74 -5.84 8.70
N ALA A 252 -0.58 -5.56 7.40
CA ALA A 252 0.68 -5.05 6.86
C ALA A 252 1.04 -3.68 7.45
N ALA A 253 0.07 -2.81 7.70
CA ALA A 253 0.28 -1.54 8.40
C ALA A 253 0.76 -1.77 9.84
N VAL A 254 0.13 -2.69 10.57
CA VAL A 254 0.55 -3.04 11.95
C VAL A 254 2.01 -3.53 11.97
N GLU A 255 2.39 -4.36 11.01
CA GLU A 255 3.77 -4.87 10.88
C GLU A 255 4.75 -3.75 10.52
N TYR A 256 4.40 -2.87 9.58
CA TYR A 256 5.20 -1.71 9.19
C TYR A 256 5.46 -0.77 10.37
N PHE A 257 4.42 -0.33 11.07
CA PHE A 257 4.53 0.61 12.19
C PHE A 257 5.14 -0.01 13.47
N ASN A 258 5.35 -1.32 13.50
CA ASN A 258 6.12 -1.99 14.54
C ASN A 258 7.62 -2.07 14.25
N THR A 259 8.02 -1.85 12.99
CA THR A 259 9.39 -2.07 12.50
C THR A 259 10.08 -0.79 12.02
N HIS A 260 9.31 0.28 11.78
CA HIS A 260 9.75 1.59 11.28
C HIS A 260 9.33 2.72 12.23
#